data_AF-A0A3D2V8U7-F1
#
_entry.id   AF-A0A3D2V8U7-F1
#
_cell.length_a   1.000
_cell.length_b   1.000
_cell.length_c   1.000
_cell.angle_alpha   90.00
_cell.angle_beta   90.00
_cell.angle_gamma   90.00
#
_symmetry.space_group_name_H-M   'P 1'
#
loop_
_entity.id
_entity.type
_entity.pdbx_description
1 polymer ?
#
loop_
_entity_poly.entity_id
_entity_poly.type
_entity_poly.pdbx_seq_one_letter_code
_entity_poly.pdbx_strand_id
1 'polypeptide(L)'
;PPTIEQVDAFVNDKSDKAYENLVDSLLESSAYGERWAVMWLDLARYADSAGYADDPPRTIWLYRDWVIKALNKNLPFDQFTIDQLAGDLRENPTEEQLMATAFHRNTLTNSEGGTNDEEFRNVAIVDRVNTTMQVWMGTTIRCAQCHNHKYDPLSQKEYFELFAFFNSTEDADRRDESPLLTVMTDEMKKKRADIEL
;
A
#
# COMPACT_ATOMS: atom_id res chain seq x y z
N PRO A 1 -20.70 8.80 12.64
CA PRO A 1 -22.02 9.29 12.19
C PRO A 1 -21.98 10.81 12.11
N PRO A 2 -22.84 11.48 11.31
CA PRO A 2 -22.91 12.93 11.31
C PRO A 2 -23.36 13.44 12.69
N THR A 3 -22.89 14.63 13.08
CA THR A 3 -23.36 15.30 14.30
C THR A 3 -24.71 15.98 14.05
N ILE A 4 -25.40 16.40 15.12
CA ILE A 4 -26.69 17.09 15.00
C ILE A 4 -26.50 18.40 14.21
N GLU A 5 -25.41 19.12 14.48
CA GLU A 5 -25.05 20.38 13.83
C GLU A 5 -24.81 20.20 12.33
N GLN A 6 -24.20 19.08 11.91
CA GLN A 6 -24.01 18.74 10.49
C GLN A 6 -25.34 18.42 9.80
N VAL A 7 -26.25 17.72 10.48
CA VAL A 7 -27.60 17.44 9.96
C VAL A 7 -28.40 18.72 9.84
N ASP A 8 -28.40 19.56 10.87
CA ASP A 8 -29.13 20.84 10.88
C ASP A 8 -28.57 21.81 9.84
N ALA A 9 -27.25 21.87 9.64
CA ALA A 9 -26.64 22.68 8.59
C ALA A 9 -27.14 22.27 7.19
N PHE A 10 -27.16 20.97 6.89
CA PHE A 10 -27.64 20.47 5.60
C PHE A 10 -29.16 20.64 5.42
N VAL A 11 -29.97 20.28 6.42
CA VAL A 11 -31.44 20.37 6.34
C VAL A 11 -31.92 21.82 6.24
N ASN A 12 -31.17 22.78 6.79
CA ASN A 12 -31.52 24.20 6.73
C ASN A 12 -30.88 24.97 5.57
N ASP A 13 -29.89 24.41 4.85
CA ASP A 13 -29.44 24.99 3.58
C ASP A 13 -30.61 24.99 2.57
N LYS A 14 -30.83 26.15 1.95
CA LYS A 14 -31.89 26.40 0.94
C LYS A 14 -31.30 26.80 -0.41
N SER A 15 -29.99 26.70 -0.58
CA SER A 15 -29.34 26.89 -1.87
C SER A 15 -29.62 25.70 -2.78
N ASP A 16 -29.64 25.95 -4.09
CA ASP A 16 -29.73 24.91 -5.13
C ASP A 16 -28.50 23.98 -5.16
N LYS A 17 -27.52 24.18 -4.25
CA LYS A 17 -26.26 23.45 -4.12
C LYS A 17 -26.10 22.76 -2.76
N ALA A 18 -27.15 22.68 -1.93
CA ALA A 18 -27.04 22.14 -0.58
C ALA A 18 -26.42 20.74 -0.51
N TYR A 19 -26.67 19.90 -1.53
CA TYR A 19 -26.09 18.56 -1.63
C TYR A 19 -24.61 18.61 -2.01
N GLU A 20 -24.25 19.38 -3.02
CA GLU A 20 -22.88 19.59 -3.49
C GLU A 20 -22.01 20.18 -2.37
N ASN A 21 -22.48 21.22 -1.68
CA ASN A 21 -21.80 21.83 -0.53
C ASN A 21 -21.52 20.80 0.57
N LEU A 22 -22.48 19.90 0.86
CA LEU A 22 -22.29 18.82 1.82
C LEU A 22 -21.24 17.82 1.32
N VAL A 23 -21.33 17.37 0.07
CA VAL A 23 -20.36 16.43 -0.53
C VAL A 23 -18.95 17.02 -0.49
N ASP A 24 -18.77 18.26 -0.95
CA ASP A 24 -17.47 18.95 -0.94
C ASP A 24 -16.91 19.02 0.49
N SER A 25 -17.72 19.43 1.48
CA SER A 25 -17.29 19.48 2.90
C SER A 25 -16.91 18.11 3.49
N LEU A 26 -17.50 17.02 2.98
CA LEU A 26 -17.18 15.66 3.40
C LEU A 26 -15.91 15.13 2.72
N LEU A 27 -15.63 15.55 1.49
CA LEU A 27 -14.39 15.24 0.75
C LEU A 27 -13.19 16.04 1.27
N GLU A 28 -13.40 17.29 1.71
CA GLU A 28 -12.37 18.14 2.33
C GLU A 28 -12.00 17.70 3.76
N SER A 29 -12.81 16.86 4.41
CA SER A 29 -12.56 16.36 5.76
C SER A 29 -11.38 15.39 5.79
N SER A 30 -10.44 15.52 6.74
CA SER A 30 -9.33 14.57 6.91
C SER A 30 -9.80 13.11 7.16
N ALA A 31 -11.02 12.94 7.68
CA ALA A 31 -11.65 11.64 7.88
C ALA A 31 -12.02 10.93 6.56
N TYR A 32 -12.06 11.65 5.42
CA TYR A 32 -12.24 11.06 4.10
C TYR A 32 -11.12 10.06 3.78
N GLY A 33 -9.87 10.51 3.84
CA GLY A 33 -8.70 9.69 3.58
C GLY A 33 -8.53 8.57 4.60
N GLU A 34 -8.83 8.81 5.87
CA GLU A 34 -8.87 7.75 6.90
C GLU A 34 -9.88 6.65 6.54
N ARG A 35 -11.10 7.03 6.13
CA ARG A 35 -12.16 6.08 5.77
C ARG A 35 -11.86 5.32 4.49
N TRP A 36 -11.34 5.98 3.46
CA TRP A 36 -11.00 5.36 2.18
C TRP A 36 -9.74 4.49 2.27
N ALA A 37 -8.77 4.88 3.10
CA ALA A 37 -7.55 4.11 3.30
C ALA A 37 -7.86 2.69 3.80
N VAL A 38 -8.86 2.47 4.65
CA VAL A 38 -9.24 1.12 5.12
C VAL A 38 -9.42 0.14 3.95
N MET A 39 -10.19 0.53 2.91
CA MET A 39 -10.43 -0.33 1.75
C MET A 39 -9.16 -0.54 0.92
N TRP A 40 -8.31 0.48 0.80
CA TRP A 40 -7.03 0.36 0.09
C TRP A 40 -6.01 -0.50 0.85
N LEU A 41 -6.01 -0.45 2.17
CA LEU A 41 -5.10 -1.18 3.05
C LEU A 41 -5.42 -2.67 3.06
N ASP A 42 -6.70 -3.04 3.05
CA ASP A 42 -7.15 -4.42 2.82
C ASP A 42 -6.61 -4.96 1.47
N LEU A 43 -6.76 -4.18 0.38
CA LEU A 43 -6.25 -4.53 -0.95
C LEU A 43 -4.71 -4.63 -0.98
N ALA A 44 -4.03 -3.76 -0.23
CA ALA A 44 -2.58 -3.76 -0.12
C ALA A 44 -2.02 -4.88 0.78
N ARG A 45 -2.87 -5.61 1.52
CA ARG A 45 -2.51 -6.60 2.56
C ARG A 45 -1.78 -5.96 3.75
N TYR A 46 -2.15 -4.74 4.12
CA TYR A 46 -1.56 -4.09 5.28
C TYR A 46 -1.91 -4.85 6.57
N ALA A 47 -0.88 -5.14 7.37
CA ALA A 47 -1.00 -5.66 8.72
C ALA A 47 0.09 -5.06 9.61
N ASP A 48 -0.24 -4.86 10.89
CA ASP A 48 0.69 -4.44 11.96
C ASP A 48 1.55 -5.63 12.48
N SER A 49 1.38 -6.83 11.94
CA SER A 49 2.16 -8.04 12.20
C SER A 49 2.69 -8.68 10.90
N ALA A 50 3.63 -9.62 11.01
CA ALA A 50 4.33 -10.21 9.86
C ALA A 50 3.63 -11.45 9.25
N GLY A 51 2.68 -12.07 9.95
CA GLY A 51 1.97 -13.28 9.52
C GLY A 51 2.67 -14.59 9.88
N TYR A 52 2.25 -15.66 9.19
CA TYR A 52 2.66 -17.04 9.49
C TYR A 52 2.42 -17.46 10.96
N ALA A 53 3.19 -18.38 11.55
CA ALA A 53 2.89 -18.93 12.88
C ALA A 53 3.56 -18.17 14.04
N ASP A 54 4.67 -17.47 13.80
CA ASP A 54 5.32 -16.61 14.81
C ASP A 54 4.60 -15.25 14.94
N ASP A 55 4.00 -14.76 13.85
CA ASP A 55 3.23 -13.51 13.72
C ASP A 55 3.74 -12.30 14.55
N PRO A 56 5.06 -11.98 14.50
CA PRO A 56 5.61 -10.89 15.28
C PRO A 56 5.07 -9.52 14.82
N PRO A 57 4.98 -8.52 15.71
CA PRO A 57 4.62 -7.17 15.33
C PRO A 57 5.69 -6.55 14.40
N ARG A 58 5.26 -5.79 13.40
CA ARG A 58 6.16 -5.13 12.43
C ARG A 58 5.90 -3.63 12.31
N THR A 59 6.91 -2.87 11.92
CA THR A 59 6.85 -1.41 11.84
C THR A 59 6.67 -0.93 10.40
N ILE A 60 5.42 -0.78 9.95
CA ILE A 60 5.09 -0.33 8.58
C ILE A 60 4.01 0.77 8.51
N TRP A 61 3.60 1.31 9.65
CA TRP A 61 2.55 2.33 9.78
C TRP A 61 2.76 3.60 8.92
N LEU A 62 4.00 3.90 8.51
CA LEU A 62 4.31 4.98 7.57
C LEU A 62 3.65 4.80 6.20
N TYR A 63 3.47 3.56 5.73
CA TYR A 63 2.73 3.26 4.50
C TYR A 63 1.24 3.59 4.65
N ARG A 64 0.62 3.20 5.77
CA ARG A 64 -0.78 3.56 6.10
C ARG A 64 -0.96 5.08 6.10
N ASP A 65 -0.07 5.78 6.79
CA ASP A 65 -0.10 7.24 6.88
C ASP A 65 0.15 7.91 5.52
N TRP A 66 0.97 7.31 4.65
CA TRP A 66 1.14 7.76 3.27
C TRP A 66 -0.15 7.59 2.45
N VAL A 67 -0.84 6.44 2.53
CA VAL A 67 -2.12 6.20 1.84
C VAL A 67 -3.18 7.22 2.27
N ILE A 68 -3.32 7.46 3.58
CA ILE A 68 -4.25 8.47 4.13
C ILE A 68 -3.92 9.87 3.58
N LYS A 69 -2.64 10.25 3.57
CA LYS A 69 -2.18 11.54 3.04
C LYS A 69 -2.41 11.65 1.53
N ALA A 70 -2.14 10.61 0.75
CA ALA A 70 -2.34 10.62 -0.70
C ALA A 70 -3.81 10.81 -1.07
N LEU A 71 -4.72 10.12 -0.37
CA LEU A 71 -6.17 10.27 -0.54
C LEU A 71 -6.64 11.68 -0.14
N ASN A 72 -6.22 12.19 1.02
CA ASN A 72 -6.60 13.54 1.48
C ASN A 72 -5.96 14.67 0.63
N LYS A 73 -4.80 14.44 0.01
CA LYS A 73 -4.21 15.35 -0.99
C LYS A 73 -4.90 15.28 -2.37
N ASN A 74 -5.85 14.36 -2.56
CA ASN A 74 -6.44 14.01 -3.86
C ASN A 74 -5.35 13.74 -4.92
N LEU A 75 -4.37 12.90 -4.58
CA LEU A 75 -3.26 12.57 -5.46
C LEU A 75 -3.80 11.91 -6.75
N PRO A 76 -3.41 12.38 -7.95
CA PRO A 76 -3.82 11.78 -9.22
C PRO A 76 -3.55 10.27 -9.25
N PHE A 77 -4.52 9.48 -9.73
CA PHE A 77 -4.49 8.02 -9.59
C PHE A 77 -3.34 7.34 -10.36
N ASP A 78 -2.90 7.96 -11.46
CA ASP A 78 -1.68 7.59 -12.19
C ASP A 78 -0.44 7.77 -11.31
N GLN A 79 -0.33 8.90 -10.61
CA GLN A 79 0.79 9.16 -9.72
C GLN A 79 0.75 8.28 -8.46
N PHE A 80 -0.44 8.09 -7.87
CA PHE A 80 -0.68 7.16 -6.77
C PHE A 80 -0.32 5.70 -7.13
N THR A 81 -0.55 5.31 -8.38
CA THR A 81 -0.15 4.00 -8.92
C THR A 81 1.36 3.90 -9.10
N ILE A 82 1.99 4.88 -9.76
CA ILE A 82 3.43 4.86 -10.04
C ILE A 82 4.25 4.84 -8.74
N ASP A 83 3.87 5.65 -7.74
CA ASP A 83 4.64 5.72 -6.49
C ASP A 83 4.57 4.42 -5.67
N GLN A 84 3.49 3.64 -5.79
CA GLN A 84 3.36 2.34 -5.11
C GLN A 84 4.02 1.17 -5.83
N LEU A 85 4.01 1.18 -7.17
CA LEU A 85 4.58 0.09 -7.98
C LEU A 85 6.07 0.29 -8.31
N ALA A 86 6.55 1.53 -8.32
CA ALA A 86 7.88 1.89 -8.83
C ALA A 86 8.40 3.22 -8.25
N GLY A 87 7.99 3.60 -7.04
CA GLY A 87 8.40 4.87 -6.41
C GLY A 87 9.90 4.92 -6.09
N ASP A 88 10.50 3.78 -5.77
CA ASP A 88 11.94 3.57 -5.57
C ASP A 88 12.75 3.59 -6.88
N LEU A 89 12.15 3.22 -8.01
CA LEU A 89 12.76 3.22 -9.34
C LEU A 89 12.79 4.61 -10.01
N ARG A 90 12.28 5.66 -9.35
CA ARG A 90 12.31 7.04 -9.87
C ARG A 90 13.73 7.63 -9.76
N GLU A 91 14.04 8.58 -10.63
CA GLU A 91 15.28 9.36 -10.49
C GLU A 91 15.22 10.24 -9.23
N ASN A 92 16.13 9.98 -8.27
CA ASN A 92 16.20 10.65 -6.97
C ASN A 92 14.86 10.61 -6.19
N PRO A 93 14.41 9.43 -5.74
CA PRO A 93 13.09 9.25 -5.16
C PRO A 93 12.97 9.97 -3.81
N THR A 94 11.82 10.58 -3.56
CA THR A 94 11.53 11.27 -2.29
C THR A 94 11.22 10.27 -1.16
N GLU A 95 11.31 10.71 0.09
CA GLU A 95 10.86 9.90 1.25
C GLU A 95 9.41 9.41 1.07
N GLU A 96 8.49 10.25 0.54
CA GLU A 96 7.10 9.83 0.27
C GLU A 96 7.01 8.72 -0.79
N GLN A 97 7.86 8.71 -1.81
CA GLN A 97 7.86 7.70 -2.88
C GLN A 97 8.47 6.36 -2.44
N LEU A 98 9.52 6.43 -1.61
CA LEU A 98 10.07 5.25 -0.96
C LEU A 98 9.07 4.63 0.04
N MET A 99 8.34 5.45 0.80
CA MET A 99 7.26 4.97 1.67
C MET A 99 6.09 4.36 0.89
N ALA A 100 5.72 4.93 -0.26
CA ALA A 100 4.65 4.41 -1.12
C ALA A 100 4.97 3.00 -1.67
N THR A 101 6.22 2.77 -2.06
CA THR A 101 6.69 1.48 -2.63
C THR A 101 6.58 0.31 -1.64
N ALA A 102 6.38 0.59 -0.34
CA ALA A 102 6.10 -0.42 0.67
C ALA A 102 4.83 -1.26 0.40
N PHE A 103 3.99 -0.90 -0.59
CA PHE A 103 2.99 -1.79 -1.17
C PHE A 103 3.55 -3.20 -1.48
N HIS A 104 4.74 -3.28 -2.10
CA HIS A 104 5.42 -4.53 -2.44
C HIS A 104 6.18 -5.19 -1.25
N ARG A 105 6.13 -4.54 -0.06
CA ARG A 105 6.63 -5.03 1.24
C ARG A 105 5.50 -5.41 2.21
N ASN A 106 4.24 -5.40 1.77
CA ASN A 106 3.09 -5.94 2.52
C ASN A 106 2.89 -7.45 2.34
N THR A 107 3.79 -8.11 1.61
CA THR A 107 3.97 -9.57 1.67
C THR A 107 4.30 -10.00 3.10
N LEU A 108 3.85 -11.20 3.49
CA LEU A 108 4.15 -11.79 4.80
C LEU A 108 5.63 -12.20 4.90
N THR A 109 6.22 -12.13 6.10
CA THR A 109 7.59 -12.54 6.45
C THR A 109 7.49 -13.63 7.53
N ASN A 110 8.32 -14.68 7.56
CA ASN A 110 7.86 -15.94 8.20
C ASN A 110 7.89 -16.01 9.75
N SER A 111 8.97 -16.05 10.52
CA SER A 111 10.39 -16.24 10.20
C SER A 111 10.92 -17.39 11.06
N GLU A 112 10.37 -18.57 10.76
CA GLU A 112 10.39 -19.78 11.59
C GLU A 112 11.65 -20.62 11.35
N GLY A 113 12.00 -21.47 12.33
CA GLY A 113 13.17 -22.33 12.21
C GLY A 113 12.93 -23.48 11.21
N GLY A 114 13.69 -23.50 10.11
CA GLY A 114 13.68 -24.59 9.13
C GLY A 114 13.08 -24.22 7.77
N THR A 115 12.78 -22.96 7.53
CA THR A 115 12.41 -22.38 6.23
C THR A 115 13.55 -22.45 5.21
N ASN A 116 13.22 -22.18 3.95
CA ASN A 116 14.18 -22.08 2.85
C ASN A 116 14.03 -20.71 2.16
N ASP A 117 15.13 -19.96 2.06
CA ASP A 117 15.13 -18.61 1.47
C ASP A 117 14.55 -18.59 0.04
N GLU A 118 14.89 -19.56 -0.81
CA GLU A 118 14.40 -19.61 -2.20
C GLU A 118 12.90 -19.97 -2.28
N GLU A 119 12.40 -20.77 -1.34
CA GLU A 119 10.96 -21.05 -1.22
C GLU A 119 10.21 -19.78 -0.79
N PHE A 120 10.71 -19.09 0.25
CA PHE A 120 10.14 -17.83 0.73
C PHE A 120 10.13 -16.77 -0.38
N ARG A 121 11.26 -16.58 -1.08
CA ARG A 121 11.41 -15.66 -2.20
C ARG A 121 10.43 -15.97 -3.33
N ASN A 122 10.22 -17.25 -3.64
CA ASN A 122 9.23 -17.66 -4.65
C ASN A 122 7.80 -17.29 -4.23
N VAL A 123 7.41 -17.59 -2.98
CA VAL A 123 6.10 -17.25 -2.43
C VAL A 123 5.88 -15.73 -2.41
N ALA A 124 6.89 -14.94 -2.09
CA ALA A 124 6.82 -13.48 -2.11
C ALA A 124 6.54 -12.92 -3.52
N ILE A 125 7.19 -13.47 -4.55
CA ILE A 125 6.94 -13.06 -5.94
C ILE A 125 5.54 -13.52 -6.41
N VAL A 126 5.12 -14.75 -6.07
CA VAL A 126 3.74 -15.24 -6.33
C VAL A 126 2.70 -14.30 -5.73
N ASP A 127 2.91 -13.85 -4.50
CA ASP A 127 2.05 -12.89 -3.80
C ASP A 127 2.03 -11.53 -4.52
N ARG A 128 3.18 -10.95 -4.90
CA ARG A 128 3.23 -9.70 -5.70
C ARG A 128 2.51 -9.79 -7.04
N VAL A 129 2.73 -10.87 -7.79
CA VAL A 129 2.07 -11.12 -9.09
C VAL A 129 0.55 -11.17 -8.91
N ASN A 130 0.09 -11.96 -7.93
CA ASN A 130 -1.33 -12.16 -7.67
C ASN A 130 -2.02 -10.86 -7.25
N THR A 131 -1.45 -10.13 -6.30
CA THR A 131 -2.07 -8.91 -5.77
C THR A 131 -2.00 -7.76 -6.77
N THR A 132 -0.92 -7.60 -7.54
CA THR A 132 -0.86 -6.52 -8.54
C THR A 132 -1.95 -6.69 -9.61
N MET A 133 -2.17 -7.92 -10.10
CA MET A 133 -3.29 -8.21 -11.02
C MET A 133 -4.66 -7.99 -10.36
N GLN A 134 -4.83 -8.41 -9.11
CA GLN A 134 -6.10 -8.26 -8.39
C GLN A 134 -6.44 -6.78 -8.14
N VAL A 135 -5.47 -5.95 -7.76
CA VAL A 135 -5.67 -4.57 -7.32
C VAL A 135 -5.77 -3.59 -8.50
N TRP A 136 -4.87 -3.66 -9.49
CA TRP A 136 -4.88 -2.72 -10.63
C TRP A 136 -5.64 -3.22 -11.86
N MET A 137 -5.59 -4.52 -12.15
CA MET A 137 -6.29 -5.08 -13.32
C MET A 137 -7.71 -5.58 -12.99
N GLY A 138 -8.10 -5.55 -11.70
CA GLY A 138 -9.43 -5.98 -11.25
C GLY A 138 -9.74 -7.46 -11.49
N THR A 139 -8.72 -8.30 -11.71
CA THR A 139 -8.88 -9.71 -12.09
C THR A 139 -7.90 -10.63 -11.36
N THR A 140 -8.35 -11.85 -11.06
CA THR A 140 -7.56 -12.85 -10.33
C THR A 140 -6.72 -13.70 -11.29
N ILE A 141 -5.41 -13.48 -11.34
CA ILE A 141 -4.53 -14.31 -12.18
C ILE A 141 -4.16 -15.66 -11.53
N ARG A 142 -4.43 -15.87 -10.23
CA ARG A 142 -3.85 -16.96 -9.40
C ARG A 142 -3.98 -18.38 -9.98
N CYS A 143 -5.06 -18.74 -10.67
CA CYS A 143 -5.15 -20.09 -11.27
C CYS A 143 -4.08 -20.33 -12.34
N ALA A 144 -3.65 -19.27 -13.05
CA ALA A 144 -2.62 -19.32 -14.08
C ALA A 144 -1.25 -19.82 -13.57
N GLN A 145 -1.01 -19.78 -12.26
CA GLN A 145 0.18 -20.34 -11.61
C GLN A 145 0.39 -21.82 -11.95
N CYS A 146 -0.68 -22.63 -11.96
CA CYS A 146 -0.61 -24.08 -12.12
C CYS A 146 -1.10 -24.59 -13.49
N HIS A 147 -2.02 -23.87 -14.13
CA HIS A 147 -2.59 -24.19 -15.45
C HIS A 147 -3.22 -22.93 -16.05
N ASN A 148 -3.44 -22.84 -17.37
CA ASN A 148 -4.15 -21.69 -17.97
C ASN A 148 -5.43 -21.33 -17.21
N HIS A 149 -5.69 -20.03 -17.04
CA HIS A 149 -6.81 -19.54 -16.25
C HIS A 149 -8.15 -20.09 -16.79
N LYS A 150 -9.08 -20.44 -15.88
CA LYS A 150 -10.24 -21.27 -16.21
C LYS A 150 -11.27 -20.56 -17.09
N TYR A 151 -11.42 -19.25 -16.93
CA TYR A 151 -12.47 -18.46 -17.56
C TYR A 151 -11.88 -17.33 -18.42
N ASP A 152 -11.07 -16.46 -17.81
CA ASP A 152 -10.36 -15.39 -18.52
C ASP A 152 -9.23 -15.91 -19.42
N PRO A 153 -8.92 -15.22 -20.54
CA PRO A 153 -7.91 -15.64 -21.52
C PRO A 153 -6.48 -15.31 -21.05
N LEU A 154 -6.08 -15.85 -19.89
CA LEU A 154 -4.76 -15.68 -19.30
C LEU A 154 -4.05 -17.04 -19.24
N SER A 155 -2.97 -17.19 -20.00
CA SER A 155 -2.19 -18.43 -20.02
C SER A 155 -1.24 -18.54 -18.83
N GLN A 156 -0.83 -19.77 -18.50
CA GLN A 156 0.24 -20.02 -17.55
C GLN A 156 1.58 -19.39 -18.02
N LYS A 157 1.79 -19.28 -19.33
CA LYS A 157 2.98 -18.63 -19.88
C LYS A 157 3.01 -17.15 -19.50
N GLU A 158 1.91 -16.43 -19.69
CA GLU A 158 1.79 -15.00 -19.34
C GLU A 158 1.92 -14.79 -17.82
N TYR A 159 1.42 -15.71 -16.99
CA TYR A 159 1.67 -15.69 -15.54
C TYR A 159 3.16 -15.74 -15.20
N PHE A 160 3.92 -16.65 -15.83
CA PHE A 160 5.36 -16.74 -15.58
C PHE A 160 6.19 -15.63 -16.25
N GLU A 161 5.67 -14.99 -17.31
CA GLU A 161 6.24 -13.75 -17.85
C GLU A 161 6.07 -12.58 -16.87
N LEU A 162 4.91 -12.47 -16.21
CA LEU A 162 4.67 -11.49 -15.15
C LEU A 162 5.44 -11.82 -13.87
N PHE A 163 5.60 -13.10 -13.53
CA PHE A 163 6.49 -13.56 -12.46
C PHE A 163 7.92 -13.12 -12.73
N ALA A 164 8.43 -13.31 -13.96
CA ALA A 164 9.78 -12.92 -14.33
C ALA A 164 10.03 -11.41 -14.20
N PHE A 165 9.01 -10.57 -14.43
CA PHE A 165 9.09 -9.12 -14.18
C PHE A 165 9.26 -8.79 -12.68
N PHE A 166 8.46 -9.39 -11.80
CA PHE A 166 8.55 -9.18 -10.35
C PHE A 166 9.69 -9.95 -9.67
N ASN A 167 10.36 -10.87 -10.36
CA ASN A 167 11.51 -11.65 -9.90
C ASN A 167 12.81 -10.83 -9.92
N SER A 168 12.77 -9.66 -9.30
CA SER A 168 13.86 -8.67 -9.25
C SER A 168 14.28 -8.31 -7.81
N THR A 169 13.85 -9.12 -6.83
CA THR A 169 13.97 -8.85 -5.39
C THR A 169 14.76 -9.94 -4.65
N GLU A 170 15.50 -9.53 -3.62
CA GLU A 170 16.25 -10.41 -2.71
C GLU A 170 15.46 -10.70 -1.42
N ASP A 171 14.19 -11.11 -1.55
CA ASP A 171 13.43 -11.55 -0.39
C ASP A 171 14.07 -12.80 0.21
N ALA A 172 14.34 -12.75 1.52
CA ALA A 172 14.98 -13.81 2.29
C ALA A 172 14.30 -13.87 3.66
N ASP A 173 14.32 -15.04 4.30
CA ASP A 173 13.58 -15.22 5.56
C ASP A 173 14.38 -14.69 6.75
N ARG A 174 14.30 -13.37 6.96
CA ARG A 174 15.07 -12.64 7.98
C ARG A 174 14.16 -12.00 9.01
N ARG A 175 14.53 -12.13 10.29
CA ARG A 175 13.83 -11.51 11.43
C ARG A 175 14.09 -10.00 11.60
N ASP A 176 14.57 -9.31 10.56
CA ASP A 176 15.03 -7.92 10.62
C ASP A 176 14.27 -6.95 9.69
N GLU A 177 13.37 -7.46 8.83
CA GLU A 177 12.64 -6.67 7.83
C GLU A 177 13.55 -5.82 6.92
N SER A 178 14.81 -6.20 6.74
CA SER A 178 15.78 -5.41 5.96
C SER A 178 15.42 -5.33 4.46
N PRO A 179 15.84 -4.26 3.75
CA PRO A 179 16.33 -2.99 4.27
C PRO A 179 15.19 -2.12 4.87
N LEU A 180 15.54 -1.28 5.85
CA LEU A 180 14.61 -0.36 6.52
C LEU A 180 14.84 1.09 6.07
N LEU A 181 13.73 1.81 5.80
CA LEU A 181 13.77 3.26 5.55
C LEU A 181 13.79 4.03 6.89
N THR A 182 14.88 4.73 7.17
CA THR A 182 14.95 5.62 8.35
C THR A 182 14.34 6.97 8.04
N VAL A 183 13.15 7.24 8.56
CA VAL A 183 12.47 8.54 8.44
C VAL A 183 12.67 9.34 9.73
N MET A 184 13.10 10.60 9.61
CA MET A 184 13.23 11.53 10.73
C MET A 184 12.01 12.46 10.80
N THR A 185 11.48 12.70 12.01
CA THR A 185 10.46 13.74 12.22
C THR A 185 11.06 15.14 11.99
N ASP A 186 10.24 16.16 11.75
CA ASP A 186 10.73 17.53 11.56
C ASP A 186 11.47 18.05 12.80
N GLU A 187 11.08 17.61 14.00
CA GLU A 187 11.81 17.91 15.24
C GLU A 187 13.19 17.25 15.27
N MET A 188 13.31 15.99 14.82
CA MET A 188 14.60 15.30 14.70
C MET A 188 15.48 15.93 13.61
N LYS A 189 14.90 16.28 12.45
CA LYS A 189 15.59 16.99 11.35
C LYS A 189 16.14 18.33 11.85
N LYS A 190 15.33 19.09 12.60
CA LYS A 190 15.76 20.36 13.22
C LYS A 190 16.86 20.17 14.26
N LYS A 191 16.67 19.27 15.24
CA LYS A 191 17.70 18.95 16.27
C LYS A 191 19.01 18.49 15.66
N ARG A 192 18.97 17.76 14.55
CA ARG A 192 20.16 17.34 13.80
C ARG A 192 20.86 18.54 13.16
N ALA A 193 20.13 19.42 12.47
CA ALA A 193 20.70 20.65 11.90
C ALA A 193 21.30 21.57 12.97
N ASP A 194 20.69 21.63 14.17
CA ASP A 194 21.21 22.39 15.32
C ASP A 194 22.50 21.78 15.93
N ILE A 195 22.87 20.54 15.58
CA ILE A 195 24.08 19.82 16.04
C ILE A 195 25.17 19.74 14.95
N GLU A 196 24.80 19.83 13.66
CA GLU A 196 25.71 19.82 12.52
C GLU A 196 26.27 21.22 12.15
N LEU A 197 25.98 22.25 12.97
CA LEU A 197 26.47 23.64 12.89
C LEU A 197 27.58 23.96 13.91
#